data_AF-A0A453FGX2-F1
#
_entry.id   AF-A0A453FGX2-F1
#
_cell.length_a   1.000
_cell.length_b   1.000
_cell.length_c   1.000
_cell.angle_alpha   90.00
_cell.angle_beta   90.00
_cell.angle_gamma   90.00
#
_symmetry.space_group_name_H-M   'P 1'
#
loop_
_entity.id
_entity.type
_entity.pdbx_description
1 polymer ?
#
loop_
_entity_poly.entity_id
_entity_poly.type
_entity_poly.pdbx_seq_one_letter_code
_entity_poly.pdbx_strand_id
1 'polypeptide(L)'
;MSEGSPWRIRRSGFCGMRSKKFDGYIDLDSYDTIAMKLRGDGRTYISTIYTENWVNSPGQEEDNSWQAFVYVPHGSWRILKIPLDSYLPTWKGNVIEANMEMNPSRVVGMSLSLNAEGGVPGAKTGPGDFRLDVDWIKAMRSL
;
A
#
# COMPACT_ATOMS: atom_id res chain seq x y z
N MET A 1 -12.73 27.15 -24.98
CA MET A 1 -13.19 26.50 -23.75
C MET A 1 -12.98 25.02 -23.94
N SER A 2 -11.88 24.46 -23.42
CA SER A 2 -11.62 23.03 -23.48
C SER A 2 -12.27 22.36 -22.27
N GLU A 3 -13.15 21.41 -22.53
CA GLU A 3 -13.77 20.53 -21.54
C GLU A 3 -12.67 19.85 -20.71
N GLY A 4 -12.70 20.07 -19.40
CA GLY A 4 -11.73 19.50 -18.48
C GLY A 4 -11.89 17.98 -18.41
N SER A 5 -10.83 17.24 -18.66
CA SER A 5 -10.80 15.80 -18.42
C SER A 5 -11.28 15.50 -16.99
N PRO A 6 -12.17 14.51 -16.78
CA PRO A 6 -12.75 14.19 -15.46
C PRO A 6 -11.70 13.79 -14.42
N TRP A 7 -10.48 13.47 -14.85
CA TRP A 7 -9.36 13.04 -14.03
C TRP A 7 -8.39 14.20 -13.74
N ARG A 8 -8.91 15.27 -13.13
CA ARG A 8 -8.04 16.30 -12.58
C ARG A 8 -7.33 15.71 -11.36
N ILE A 9 -6.02 15.49 -11.46
CA ILE A 9 -5.17 15.17 -10.33
C ILE A 9 -5.31 16.31 -9.31
N ARG A 10 -6.11 16.10 -8.28
CA ARG A 10 -6.13 17.00 -7.13
C ARG A 10 -4.84 16.73 -6.36
N ARG A 11 -3.91 17.69 -6.41
CA ARG A 11 -2.72 17.66 -5.55
C ARG A 11 -3.21 17.69 -4.11
N SER A 12 -3.15 16.55 -3.44
CA SER A 12 -3.47 16.39 -2.03
C SER A 12 -2.17 16.16 -1.25
N GLY A 13 -2.16 16.53 0.02
CA GLY A 13 -0.99 16.29 0.88
C GLY A 13 -0.74 14.79 1.03
N PHE A 14 0.53 14.37 1.04
CA PHE A 14 0.95 12.99 1.24
C PHE A 14 1.83 12.90 2.50
N CYS A 15 1.67 11.81 3.24
CA CYS A 15 2.65 11.40 4.24
C CYS A 15 2.81 9.88 4.19
N GLY A 16 4.00 9.38 4.51
CA GLY A 16 4.21 7.96 4.63
C GLY A 16 5.51 7.64 5.34
N MET A 17 5.59 6.39 5.77
CA MET A 17 6.79 5.78 6.30
C MET A 17 7.13 4.56 5.45
N ARG A 18 8.41 4.37 5.17
CA ARG A 18 8.93 3.22 4.43
C ARG A 18 10.00 2.56 5.28
N SER A 19 10.07 1.23 5.22
CA SER A 19 11.22 0.50 5.74
C SER A 19 12.49 0.97 5.03
N LYS A 20 13.66 0.74 5.64
CA LYS A 20 14.88 0.63 4.81
C LYS A 20 14.68 -0.53 3.84
N LYS A 21 15.37 -0.49 2.69
CA LYS A 21 15.46 -1.68 1.85
C LYS A 21 15.96 -2.83 2.71
N PHE A 22 15.31 -3.98 2.61
CA PHE A 22 15.71 -5.15 3.37
C PHE A 22 17.10 -5.58 2.94
N ASP A 23 17.83 -6.21 3.86
CA ASP A 23 19.12 -6.81 3.52
C ASP A 23 18.86 -8.09 2.70
N GLY A 24 18.95 -7.97 1.38
CA GLY A 24 18.43 -8.97 0.43
C GLY A 24 16.91 -8.85 0.25
N TYR A 25 16.20 -9.94 0.52
CA TYR A 25 14.75 -10.03 0.37
C TYR A 25 14.14 -10.92 1.46
N ILE A 26 12.86 -10.71 1.72
CA ILE A 26 12.03 -11.60 2.51
C ILE A 26 11.22 -12.46 1.54
N ASP A 27 11.34 -13.78 1.70
CA ASP A 27 10.54 -14.76 0.96
C ASP A 27 9.19 -14.97 1.66
N LEU A 28 8.12 -14.55 1.00
CA LEU A 28 6.75 -14.70 1.45
C LEU A 28 5.97 -15.78 0.69
N ASP A 29 6.61 -16.60 -0.15
CA ASP A 29 5.94 -17.56 -1.04
C ASP A 29 5.10 -18.60 -0.29
N SER A 30 5.49 -18.93 0.95
CA SER A 30 4.74 -19.83 1.83
C SER A 30 3.55 -19.19 2.57
N TYR A 31 3.26 -17.91 2.31
CA TYR A 31 2.21 -17.12 2.97
C TYR A 31 1.27 -16.52 1.93
N ASP A 32 0.01 -16.28 2.33
CA ASP A 32 -1.03 -15.76 1.45
C ASP A 32 -1.57 -14.40 1.94
N THR A 33 -1.19 -13.96 3.14
CA THR A 33 -1.81 -12.82 3.81
C THR A 33 -0.78 -11.98 4.57
N ILE A 34 -0.88 -10.66 4.44
CA ILE A 34 -0.27 -9.72 5.39
C ILE A 34 -1.28 -9.38 6.48
N ALA A 35 -0.92 -9.66 7.73
CA ALA A 35 -1.68 -9.27 8.90
C ALA A 35 -1.00 -8.10 9.62
N MET A 36 -1.79 -7.11 10.04
CA MET A 36 -1.31 -5.92 10.72
C MET A 36 -2.18 -5.63 11.94
N LYS A 37 -1.56 -5.49 13.12
CA LYS A 37 -2.27 -5.00 14.31
C LYS A 37 -2.10 -3.49 14.40
N LEU A 38 -3.21 -2.79 14.20
CA LEU A 38 -3.27 -1.36 13.95
C LEU A 38 -4.31 -0.70 14.85
N ARG A 39 -4.10 0.58 15.16
CA ARG A 39 -5.12 1.49 15.71
C ARG A 39 -5.14 2.75 14.85
N GLY A 40 -6.23 2.93 14.12
CA GLY A 40 -6.41 4.04 13.19
C GLY A 40 -7.12 5.24 13.80
N ASP A 41 -7.23 6.28 12.99
CA ASP A 41 -7.93 7.53 13.28
C ASP A 41 -9.18 7.74 12.39
N GLY A 42 -9.60 6.69 11.66
CA GLY A 42 -10.70 6.74 10.71
C GLY A 42 -10.33 7.26 9.31
N ARG A 43 -9.06 7.59 9.03
CA ARG A 43 -8.57 7.82 7.67
C ARG A 43 -8.28 6.50 6.95
N THR A 44 -8.22 6.55 5.63
CA THR A 44 -7.72 5.42 4.83
C THR A 44 -6.23 5.59 4.57
N TYR A 45 -5.47 4.55 4.86
CA TYR A 45 -4.05 4.42 4.59
C TYR A 45 -3.84 3.47 3.40
N ILE A 46 -2.61 3.44 2.90
CA ILE A 46 -2.18 2.59 1.79
C ILE A 46 -1.00 1.77 2.31
N SER A 47 -1.14 0.45 2.28
CA SER A 47 -0.03 -0.48 2.44
C SER A 47 0.62 -0.68 1.08
N THR A 48 1.95 -0.59 1.01
CA THR A 48 2.71 -0.90 -0.20
C THR A 48 3.72 -2.01 0.09
N ILE A 49 3.76 -3.00 -0.78
CA ILE A 49 4.82 -4.01 -0.84
C ILE A 49 5.71 -3.69 -2.03
N TYR A 50 7.02 -3.70 -1.82
CA TYR A 50 8.00 -3.55 -2.89
C TYR A 50 8.62 -4.91 -3.15
N THR A 51 8.60 -5.35 -4.41
CA THR A 51 9.23 -6.61 -4.85
C THR A 51 10.38 -6.30 -5.80
N GLU A 52 11.41 -7.13 -5.80
CA GLU A 52 12.50 -7.05 -6.78
C GLU A 52 11.96 -7.14 -8.21
N ASN A 53 12.52 -6.35 -9.12
CA ASN A 53 12.13 -6.39 -10.53
C ASN A 53 12.76 -7.59 -11.23
N TRP A 54 11.92 -8.42 -11.85
CA TRP A 54 12.38 -9.53 -12.69
C TRP A 54 12.56 -9.15 -14.17
N VAL A 55 11.93 -8.05 -14.63
CA VAL A 55 11.98 -7.60 -16.02
C VAL A 55 12.11 -6.08 -16.05
N ASN A 56 13.32 -5.56 -16.30
CA ASN A 56 13.47 -4.16 -16.66
C ASN A 56 13.68 -4.06 -18.17
N SER A 57 12.80 -3.33 -18.84
CA SER A 57 13.19 -2.58 -20.03
C SER A 57 14.34 -1.63 -19.64
N PRO A 58 15.32 -1.38 -20.52
CA PRO A 58 16.46 -0.51 -20.20
C PRO A 58 16.01 0.84 -19.64
N GLY A 59 16.51 1.23 -18.46
CA GLY A 59 16.23 2.52 -17.80
C GLY A 59 15.19 2.51 -16.67
N GLN A 60 14.64 1.34 -16.30
CA GLN A 60 13.81 1.18 -15.10
C GLN A 60 14.68 0.63 -13.96
N GLU A 61 15.02 1.46 -12.97
CA GLU A 61 15.79 1.04 -11.78
C GLU A 61 14.90 0.82 -10.54
N GLU A 62 13.61 1.13 -10.62
CA GLU A 62 12.70 1.21 -9.46
C GLU A 62 11.98 -0.10 -9.18
N ASP A 63 12.05 -0.60 -7.93
CA ASP A 63 11.33 -1.80 -7.47
C ASP A 63 9.80 -1.73 -7.77
N ASN A 64 9.21 -2.86 -8.16
CA ASN A 64 7.78 -3.00 -8.45
C ASN A 64 6.97 -2.75 -7.18
N SER A 65 5.93 -1.92 -7.28
CA SER A 65 5.13 -1.52 -6.12
C SER A 65 3.70 -2.02 -6.21
N TRP A 66 3.25 -2.68 -5.14
CA TRP A 66 1.94 -3.30 -5.02
C TRP A 66 1.19 -2.65 -3.87
N GLN A 67 -0.03 -2.17 -4.09
CA GLN A 67 -0.76 -1.36 -3.11
C GLN A 67 -2.11 -1.96 -2.72
N ALA A 68 -2.43 -1.87 -1.44
CA ALA A 68 -3.75 -2.19 -0.90
C ALA A 68 -4.20 -1.11 0.09
N PHE A 69 -5.51 -0.86 0.16
CA PHE A 69 -6.07 0.08 1.13
C PHE A 69 -6.11 -0.54 2.54
N VAL A 70 -5.78 0.29 3.53
CA VAL A 70 -5.82 -0.03 4.96
C VAL A 70 -6.82 0.92 5.61
N TYR A 71 -7.94 0.40 6.07
CA TYR A 71 -8.91 1.18 6.82
C TYR A 71 -9.13 0.58 8.21
N VAL A 72 -8.92 1.40 9.23
CA VAL A 72 -9.18 1.05 10.62
C VAL A 72 -9.98 2.19 11.24
N PRO A 73 -11.24 1.95 11.67
CA PRO A 73 -12.04 2.96 12.34
C PRO A 73 -11.29 3.54 13.55
N HIS A 74 -11.56 4.81 13.86
CA HIS A 74 -10.98 5.46 15.04
C HIS A 74 -11.25 4.64 16.31
N GLY A 75 -10.23 4.43 17.14
CA GLY A 75 -10.41 3.91 18.49
C GLY A 75 -9.59 2.68 18.84
N SER A 76 -10.18 1.47 18.80
CA SER A 76 -9.54 0.26 19.38
C SER A 76 -8.54 -0.41 18.43
N TRP A 77 -7.57 -1.12 19.01
CA TRP A 77 -6.66 -2.00 18.26
C TRP A 77 -7.44 -3.07 17.49
N ARG A 78 -7.11 -3.26 16.21
CA ARG A 78 -7.68 -4.29 15.34
C ARG A 78 -6.58 -5.01 14.57
N ILE A 79 -6.83 -6.27 14.23
CA ILE A 79 -5.98 -7.02 13.31
C ILE A 79 -6.65 -6.97 11.94
N LEU A 80 -6.03 -6.26 11.01
CA LEU A 80 -6.39 -6.27 9.60
C LEU A 80 -5.64 -7.40 8.90
N LYS A 81 -6.31 -8.13 8.02
CA LYS A 81 -5.72 -9.18 7.18
C LYS A 81 -5.95 -8.79 5.72
N ILE A 82 -4.88 -8.65 4.96
CA ILE A 82 -4.92 -8.31 3.55
C ILE A 82 -4.30 -9.47 2.77
N PRO A 83 -5.11 -10.21 1.99
CA PRO A 83 -4.59 -11.21 1.07
C PRO A 83 -3.57 -10.60 0.10
N LEU A 84 -2.51 -11.33 -0.23
CA LEU A 84 -1.48 -10.87 -1.16
C LEU A 84 -2.04 -10.61 -2.56
N ASP A 85 -3.04 -11.36 -3.00
CA ASP A 85 -3.74 -11.19 -4.29
C ASP A 85 -4.58 -9.91 -4.37
N SER A 86 -4.84 -9.25 -3.23
CA SER A 86 -5.62 -8.01 -3.15
C SER A 86 -4.73 -6.77 -3.31
N TYR A 87 -3.41 -6.95 -3.39
CA TYR A 87 -2.48 -5.87 -3.70
C TYR A 87 -2.41 -5.64 -5.20
N LEU A 88 -2.75 -4.44 -5.64
CA LEU A 88 -2.78 -4.07 -7.06
C LEU A 88 -1.42 -3.50 -7.50
N PRO A 89 -0.92 -3.83 -8.70
CA PRO A 89 0.30 -3.23 -9.24
C PRO A 89 0.07 -1.74 -9.46
N THR A 90 1.01 -0.91 -9.02
CA THR A 90 0.95 0.54 -9.17
C THR A 90 2.23 1.13 -9.71
N TRP A 91 2.10 2.17 -10.54
CA TRP A 91 3.20 2.99 -11.03
C TRP A 91 2.89 4.47 -10.82
N LYS A 92 3.76 5.18 -10.09
CA LYS A 92 3.60 6.61 -9.78
C LYS A 92 2.19 6.96 -9.24
N GLY A 93 1.63 6.09 -8.40
CA GLY A 93 0.31 6.27 -7.77
C GLY A 93 -0.90 5.90 -8.64
N ASN A 94 -0.69 5.38 -9.85
CA ASN A 94 -1.76 4.87 -10.70
C ASN A 94 -1.76 3.34 -10.70
N VAL A 95 -2.94 2.74 -10.63
CA VAL A 95 -3.11 1.29 -10.83
C VAL A 95 -2.74 0.96 -12.27
N ILE A 96 -1.91 -0.06 -12.47
CA ILE A 96 -1.56 -0.55 -13.79
C ILE A 96 -2.64 -1.58 -14.18
N GLU A 97 -3.40 -1.31 -15.24
CA GLU A 97 -4.31 -2.29 -15.84
C GLU A 97 -3.53 -3.29 -16.72
N ALA A 98 -2.59 -4.00 -16.10
CA ALA A 98 -1.89 -5.11 -16.71
C ALA A 98 -2.01 -6.31 -15.77
N ASN A 99 -2.22 -7.50 -16.33
CA ASN A 99 -2.13 -8.76 -15.59
C ASN A 99 -0.67 -8.98 -15.20
N MET A 100 -0.24 -8.32 -14.13
CA MET A 100 1.05 -8.52 -13.49
C MET A 100 0.80 -9.29 -12.20
N GLU A 101 1.57 -10.36 -12.01
CA GLU A 101 1.57 -11.13 -10.78
C GLU A 101 2.69 -10.64 -9.86
N MET A 102 2.39 -10.46 -8.58
CA MET A 102 3.39 -10.12 -7.58
C MET A 102 4.35 -11.29 -7.40
N ASN A 103 5.65 -11.01 -7.23
CA ASN A 103 6.62 -12.02 -6.82
C ASN A 103 6.79 -12.01 -5.30
N PRO A 104 6.03 -12.82 -4.53
CA PRO A 104 6.11 -12.83 -3.07
C PRO A 104 7.43 -13.39 -2.55
N SER A 105 8.19 -14.13 -3.36
CA SER A 105 9.49 -14.69 -2.95
C SER A 105 10.62 -13.66 -2.87
N ARG A 106 10.39 -12.43 -3.36
CA ARG A 106 11.41 -11.37 -3.48
C ARG A 106 10.93 -10.03 -2.94
N VAL A 107 10.36 -10.00 -1.73
CA VAL A 107 9.95 -8.73 -1.10
C VAL A 107 11.18 -7.99 -0.57
N VAL A 108 11.37 -6.76 -1.01
CA VAL A 108 12.56 -5.93 -0.69
C VAL A 108 12.24 -4.74 0.22
N GLY A 109 10.97 -4.48 0.49
CA GLY A 109 10.57 -3.43 1.43
C GLY A 109 9.06 -3.30 1.58
N MET A 110 8.64 -2.46 2.52
CA MET A 110 7.24 -2.13 2.75
C MET A 110 7.05 -0.66 3.14
N SER A 111 5.86 -0.11 2.88
CA SER A 111 5.47 1.20 3.41
C SER A 111 4.02 1.26 3.85
N LEU A 112 3.74 2.22 4.73
CA LEU A 112 2.39 2.70 5.03
C LEU A 112 2.35 4.19 4.73
N SER A 113 1.37 4.60 3.94
CA SER A 113 1.19 6.00 3.55
C SER A 113 -0.27 6.42 3.59
N LEU A 114 -0.54 7.70 3.46
CA LEU A 114 -1.88 8.24 3.24
C LEU A 114 -1.81 9.45 2.34
N ASN A 115 -2.92 9.70 1.66
CA ASN A 115 -3.21 10.94 0.96
C ASN A 115 -4.28 11.71 1.73
N ALA A 116 -4.23 13.04 1.69
CA ALA A 116 -5.24 13.87 2.31
C ALA A 116 -6.61 13.71 1.63
N GLU A 117 -6.66 13.31 0.37
CA GLU A 117 -7.89 13.01 -0.35
C GLU A 117 -7.96 11.52 -0.74
N GLY A 118 -9.18 10.96 -0.79
CA GLY A 118 -9.44 9.57 -1.15
C GLY A 118 -9.69 8.67 0.07
N GLY A 119 -10.09 7.42 -0.21
CA GLY A 119 -10.38 6.42 0.80
C GLY A 119 -11.71 5.70 0.59
N VAL A 120 -11.98 4.72 1.45
CA VAL A 120 -13.25 3.97 1.42
C VAL A 120 -14.43 4.87 1.83
N PRO A 121 -15.67 4.59 1.38
CA PRO A 121 -16.85 5.35 1.80
C PRO A 121 -16.95 5.47 3.32
N GLY A 122 -17.13 6.70 3.82
CA GLY A 122 -17.22 7.00 5.27
C GLY A 122 -15.87 7.20 5.97
N ALA A 123 -14.73 7.11 5.27
CA ALA A 123 -13.44 7.48 5.85
C ALA A 123 -13.29 9.00 6.01
N LYS A 124 -12.52 9.41 7.03
CA LYS A 124 -12.09 10.80 7.21
C LYS A 124 -11.15 11.20 6.07
N THR A 125 -11.48 12.30 5.39
CA THR A 125 -10.68 12.90 4.31
C THR A 125 -10.46 14.40 4.55
N GLY A 126 -9.61 15.01 3.74
CA GLY A 126 -9.19 16.41 3.84
C GLY A 126 -7.91 16.62 4.67
N PRO A 127 -7.44 17.87 4.74
CA PRO A 127 -6.24 18.26 5.49
C PRO A 127 -6.39 18.01 7.00
N GLY A 128 -5.28 18.16 7.73
CA GLY A 128 -5.23 18.06 9.18
C GLY A 128 -4.60 16.78 9.70
N ASP A 129 -4.59 16.64 11.03
CA ASP A 129 -3.82 15.60 11.70
C ASP A 129 -4.24 14.18 11.31
N PHE A 130 -3.25 13.31 11.37
CA PHE A 130 -3.40 11.88 11.16
C PHE A 130 -2.63 11.09 12.22
N ARG A 131 -3.15 9.89 12.54
CA ARG A 131 -2.48 8.96 13.45
C ARG A 131 -2.82 7.51 13.10
N LEU A 132 -1.76 6.74 12.86
CA LEU A 132 -1.84 5.29 12.77
C LEU A 132 -0.82 4.72 13.73
N ASP A 133 -1.29 4.07 14.80
CA ASP A 133 -0.40 3.30 15.65
C ASP A 133 -0.26 1.88 15.08
N VAL A 134 0.97 1.39 15.00
CA VAL A 134 1.32 0.06 14.51
C VAL A 134 1.96 -0.72 15.65
N ASP A 135 1.41 -1.88 15.99
CA ASP A 135 2.01 -2.79 16.97
C ASP A 135 2.92 -3.80 16.24
N TRP A 136 2.38 -4.51 15.26
CA TRP A 136 3.16 -5.43 14.43
C TRP A 136 2.58 -5.60 13.03
N ILE A 137 3.45 -6.06 12.12
CA ILE A 137 3.13 -6.50 10.76
C ILE A 137 3.72 -7.92 10.62
N LYS A 138 2.92 -8.88 10.12
CA LYS A 138 3.31 -10.29 10.00
C LYS A 138 2.76 -10.89 8.70
N ALA A 139 3.52 -11.78 8.09
CA ALA A 139 2.98 -12.69 7.08
C ALA A 139 2.27 -13.86 7.77
N MET A 140 1.15 -14.29 7.21
CA MET A 140 0.33 -15.40 7.70
C MET A 140 -0.12 -16.29 6.56
N ARG A 141 -0.33 -17.56 6.87
CA ARG A 141 -1.06 -18.50 6.02
C ARG A 141 -2.49 -18.57 6.55
N SER A 142 -3.43 -18.03 5.78
CA SER A 142 -4.86 -18.00 6.08
C SER A 142 -5.55 -18.85 5.02
N LEU A 143 -5.46 -20.18 5.22
CA LEU A 143 -6.08 -21.28 4.46
C LEU A 143 -7.07 -20.91 3.34
#